data_AF-A0A834R4L2-F1
#
_entry.id   AF-A0A834R4L2-F1
#
_cell.length_a   1.000
_cell.length_b   1.000
_cell.length_c   1.000
_cell.angle_alpha   90.00
_cell.angle_beta   90.00
_cell.angle_gamma   90.00
#
_symmetry.space_group_name_H-M   'P 1'
#
loop_
_entity.id
_entity.type
_entity.pdbx_description
1 polymer ?
#
loop_
_entity_poly.entity_id
_entity_poly.type
_entity_poly.pdbx_seq_one_letter_code
_entity_poly.pdbx_strand_id
1 'polypeptide(L)'
;MATKAKKVQSPSSATMADLKTKKKKIQPSKNLEKLKNHKTTRHLWTKLKKTAAKKKIGIEKVMVKRPKFVVKKIGGEKNGGQRKVLQKKMSRYYPTEPIFKKRRSGRICFKHHKRTLKPGLEPGRVLIVLAGRHRGKRVVFLKQLPSGLLLVNGPFIVNKCPLRRMHQQFVIVTSTKLDVSSVKIPEHINDKYFKVKREAKKPSGDSANVFAHQKSAWKPDAQRKADQKEMDKQILAVIRQHKEKKLLFSYLGSYFCLRNRMYPHRMKF
;
A
#
# COMPACT_ATOMS: atom_id res chain seq x y z
N MET A 1 -0.33 -84.50 -4.25
CA MET A 1 0.89 -83.86 -4.78
C MET A 1 0.50 -82.72 -5.73
N ALA A 2 1.03 -81.50 -5.47
CA ALA A 2 1.25 -80.32 -6.36
C ALA A 2 0.13 -79.83 -7.31
N THR A 3 -0.18 -78.55 -7.56
CA THR A 3 0.04 -77.20 -6.97
C THR A 3 -0.93 -76.26 -7.73
N LYS A 4 -1.43 -75.22 -7.06
CA LYS A 4 -2.29 -74.15 -7.60
C LYS A 4 -1.57 -73.30 -8.66
N ALA A 5 -2.26 -72.96 -9.76
CA ALA A 5 -1.95 -71.79 -10.60
C ALA A 5 -3.19 -70.91 -10.76
N LYS A 6 -3.12 -69.67 -10.24
CA LYS A 6 -4.18 -68.66 -10.23
C LYS A 6 -3.99 -67.75 -11.43
N LYS A 7 -4.86 -67.82 -12.44
CA LYS A 7 -4.84 -66.94 -13.62
C LYS A 7 -5.58 -65.64 -13.27
N VAL A 8 -4.84 -64.54 -13.16
CA VAL A 8 -5.36 -63.19 -12.86
C VAL A 8 -5.93 -62.57 -14.14
N GLN A 9 -7.20 -62.19 -14.09
CA GLN A 9 -7.89 -61.42 -15.14
C GLN A 9 -7.38 -59.97 -15.17
N SER A 10 -7.13 -59.44 -16.37
CA SER A 10 -6.76 -58.05 -16.62
C SER A 10 -7.96 -57.11 -16.51
N PRO A 11 -7.94 -56.04 -15.70
CA PRO A 11 -8.99 -55.04 -15.71
C PRO A 11 -8.79 -54.03 -16.86
N SER A 12 -9.89 -53.80 -17.55
CA SER A 12 -10.14 -52.91 -18.67
C SER A 12 -9.73 -51.46 -18.44
N SER A 13 -9.31 -50.82 -19.53
CA SER A 13 -8.92 -49.42 -19.71
C SER A 13 -9.94 -48.40 -19.21
N ALA A 14 -9.60 -47.64 -18.17
CA ALA A 14 -10.25 -46.38 -17.85
C ALA A 14 -9.63 -45.23 -18.68
N THR A 15 -10.47 -44.47 -19.37
CA THR A 15 -10.13 -43.34 -20.23
C THR A 15 -9.59 -42.14 -19.44
N MET A 16 -8.59 -41.45 -20.01
CA MET A 16 -7.86 -40.29 -19.44
C MET A 16 -8.70 -39.02 -19.14
N ALA A 17 -10.02 -39.07 -19.18
CA ALA A 17 -10.89 -37.90 -19.07
C ALA A 17 -11.23 -37.47 -17.62
N ASP A 18 -11.12 -38.36 -16.63
CA ASP A 18 -11.67 -38.11 -15.28
C ASP A 18 -10.68 -37.57 -14.24
N LEU A 19 -9.41 -37.28 -14.60
CA LEU A 19 -8.42 -36.68 -13.70
C LEU A 19 -8.34 -35.15 -13.76
N LYS A 20 -9.40 -34.46 -14.22
CA LYS A 20 -9.49 -32.99 -14.14
C LYS A 20 -9.95 -32.53 -12.74
N THR A 21 -9.23 -32.92 -11.70
CA THR A 21 -9.30 -32.21 -10.42
C THR A 21 -8.56 -30.87 -10.53
N LYS A 22 -9.28 -29.80 -10.18
CA LYS A 22 -8.85 -28.38 -10.19
C LYS A 22 -7.48 -28.18 -9.55
N LYS A 23 -6.40 -28.23 -10.34
CA LYS A 23 -5.12 -27.60 -10.00
C LYS A 23 -5.34 -26.08 -9.98
N LYS A 24 -5.71 -25.54 -8.81
CA LYS A 24 -5.56 -24.09 -8.54
C LYS A 24 -4.12 -23.74 -8.92
N LYS A 25 -3.94 -22.89 -9.93
CA LYS A 25 -2.63 -22.29 -10.25
C LYS A 25 -2.17 -21.55 -8.99
N ILE A 26 -1.31 -22.18 -8.19
CA ILE A 26 -0.69 -21.57 -7.02
C ILE A 26 0.10 -20.38 -7.56
N GLN A 27 -0.41 -19.18 -7.36
CA GLN A 27 0.33 -17.99 -7.71
C GLN A 27 1.62 -17.98 -6.88
N PRO A 28 2.79 -17.80 -7.51
CA PRO A 28 4.04 -17.80 -6.79
C PRO A 28 4.02 -16.69 -5.74
N SER A 29 4.39 -17.01 -4.49
CA SER A 29 4.48 -15.98 -3.44
C SER A 29 5.34 -14.81 -3.93
N LYS A 30 5.00 -13.56 -3.53
CA LYS A 30 5.76 -12.35 -3.92
C LYS A 30 7.27 -12.45 -3.64
N ASN A 31 7.67 -13.30 -2.70
CA ASN A 31 9.07 -13.60 -2.38
C ASN A 31 9.72 -14.55 -3.41
N LEU A 32 8.97 -15.48 -4.01
CA LEU A 32 9.41 -16.35 -5.11
C LEU A 32 9.60 -15.56 -6.41
N GLU A 33 8.78 -14.54 -6.68
CA GLU A 33 8.97 -13.66 -7.85
C GLU A 33 10.23 -12.79 -7.74
N LYS A 34 10.55 -12.32 -6.53
CA LYS A 34 11.83 -11.62 -6.28
C LYS A 34 13.05 -12.51 -6.54
N LEU A 35 12.94 -13.82 -6.31
CA LEU A 35 14.01 -14.81 -6.52
C LEU A 35 14.29 -15.07 -8.01
N LYS A 36 13.29 -14.97 -8.90
CA LYS A 36 13.43 -15.22 -10.35
C LYS A 36 14.22 -14.15 -11.11
N ASN A 37 14.42 -12.96 -10.54
CA ASN A 37 14.89 -11.78 -11.27
C ASN A 37 16.32 -11.29 -10.92
N HIS A 38 17.09 -11.96 -10.05
CA HIS A 38 18.34 -11.39 -9.53
C HIS A 38 19.61 -11.99 -10.15
N LYS A 39 20.38 -11.17 -10.89
CA LYS A 39 21.45 -11.63 -11.80
C LYS A 39 22.86 -11.69 -11.21
N THR A 40 23.14 -11.13 -10.03
CA THR A 40 24.53 -11.05 -9.52
C THR A 40 24.61 -11.01 -7.99
N THR A 41 25.03 -12.13 -7.38
CA THR A 41 26.06 -12.22 -6.31
C THR A 41 26.18 -13.65 -5.75
N ARG A 42 27.42 -14.16 -5.65
CA ARG A 42 27.79 -15.54 -5.21
C ARG A 42 27.31 -15.88 -3.78
N HIS A 43 27.26 -14.89 -2.87
CA HIS A 43 26.79 -15.05 -1.49
C HIS A 43 25.26 -15.17 -1.33
N LEU A 44 24.48 -14.83 -2.37
CA LEU A 44 23.01 -15.04 -2.37
C LEU A 44 22.62 -16.37 -3.02
N TRP A 45 23.51 -16.97 -3.83
CA TRP A 45 23.32 -18.29 -4.45
C TRP A 45 23.28 -19.42 -3.41
N THR A 46 24.17 -19.37 -2.42
CA THR A 46 24.17 -20.29 -1.27
C THR A 46 22.89 -20.14 -0.43
N LYS A 47 22.41 -18.91 -0.21
CA LYS A 47 21.12 -18.66 0.46
C LYS A 47 19.94 -19.18 -0.34
N LEU A 48 19.95 -19.04 -1.68
CA LEU A 48 18.94 -19.58 -2.60
C LEU A 48 18.88 -21.12 -2.54
N LYS A 49 20.03 -21.79 -2.60
CA LYS A 49 20.12 -23.25 -2.46
C LYS A 49 19.60 -23.72 -1.09
N LYS A 50 20.07 -23.11 0.00
CA LYS A 50 19.63 -23.44 1.36
C LYS A 50 18.12 -23.23 1.55
N THR A 51 17.54 -22.19 0.98
CA THR A 51 16.09 -21.91 1.11
C THR A 51 15.23 -22.76 0.18
N ALA A 52 15.70 -23.10 -1.02
CA ALA A 52 15.03 -24.05 -1.92
C ALA A 52 14.98 -25.46 -1.30
N ALA A 53 16.09 -25.90 -0.70
CA ALA A 53 16.16 -27.14 0.06
C ALA A 53 15.18 -27.13 1.25
N LYS A 54 15.16 -26.06 2.06
CA LYS A 54 14.19 -25.90 3.17
C LYS A 54 12.72 -25.98 2.71
N LYS A 55 12.41 -25.58 1.48
CA LYS A 55 11.05 -25.59 0.94
C LYS A 55 10.73 -26.83 0.08
N LYS A 56 11.64 -27.79 -0.03
CA LYS A 56 11.52 -29.00 -0.87
C LYS A 56 11.19 -28.68 -2.34
N ILE A 57 11.70 -27.56 -2.87
CA ILE A 57 11.52 -27.17 -4.27
C ILE A 57 12.84 -27.43 -5.02
N GLY A 58 12.75 -28.17 -6.13
CA GLY A 58 13.90 -28.42 -7.01
C GLY A 58 14.53 -27.11 -7.50
N ILE A 59 15.85 -27.01 -7.35
CA ILE A 59 16.65 -25.80 -7.66
C ILE A 59 16.47 -25.37 -9.13
N GLU A 60 16.29 -26.35 -10.02
CA GLU A 60 16.09 -26.15 -11.47
C GLU A 60 14.79 -25.39 -11.79
N LYS A 61 13.72 -25.63 -11.02
CA LYS A 61 12.44 -24.90 -11.16
C LYS A 61 12.55 -23.44 -10.71
N VAL A 62 13.54 -23.11 -9.88
CA VAL A 62 13.78 -21.76 -9.36
C VAL A 62 14.64 -20.93 -10.33
N MET A 63 15.56 -21.57 -11.06
CA MET A 63 16.52 -20.91 -11.96
C MET A 63 16.22 -21.19 -13.44
N VAL A 64 15.09 -20.70 -13.94
CA VAL A 64 14.83 -20.70 -15.39
C VAL A 64 15.72 -19.64 -16.05
N LYS A 65 16.76 -20.07 -16.78
CA LYS A 65 17.55 -19.17 -17.63
C LYS A 65 16.66 -18.67 -18.76
N ARG A 66 16.39 -17.35 -18.81
CA ARG A 66 15.67 -16.75 -19.92
C ARG A 66 16.50 -16.87 -21.21
N PRO A 67 15.91 -17.27 -22.35
CA PRO A 67 16.65 -17.39 -23.60
C PRO A 67 17.15 -16.01 -24.06
N LYS A 68 18.41 -15.94 -24.51
CA LYS A 68 19.03 -14.69 -24.99
C LYS A 68 18.43 -14.22 -26.33
N PHE A 69 18.03 -15.19 -27.16
CA PHE A 69 17.50 -14.98 -28.49
C PHE A 69 16.04 -15.44 -28.56
N VAL A 70 15.25 -14.72 -29.36
CA VAL A 70 13.93 -15.13 -29.82
C VAL A 70 14.06 -15.41 -31.30
N VAL A 71 13.64 -16.61 -31.71
CA VAL A 71 13.52 -16.97 -33.11
C VAL A 71 12.26 -16.30 -33.63
N LYS A 72 12.43 -15.33 -34.53
CA LYS A 72 11.32 -14.69 -35.25
C LYS A 72 11.19 -15.35 -36.60
N LYS A 73 9.99 -15.81 -36.96
CA LYS A 73 9.68 -16.21 -38.33
C LYS A 73 9.70 -14.96 -39.22
N ILE A 74 10.28 -15.06 -40.41
CA ILE A 74 10.37 -13.99 -41.39
C ILE A 74 9.70 -14.45 -42.67
N GLY A 75 8.89 -13.58 -43.27
CA GLY A 75 8.20 -13.84 -44.53
C GLY A 75 9.10 -13.64 -45.75
N GLY A 76 8.70 -14.26 -46.86
CA GLY A 76 9.38 -14.21 -48.17
C GLY A 76 10.08 -15.51 -48.53
N GLU A 77 9.82 -16.01 -49.73
CA GLU A 77 10.26 -17.33 -50.21
C GLU A 77 11.78 -17.53 -50.21
N LYS A 78 12.55 -16.46 -50.47
CA LYS A 78 14.03 -16.49 -50.50
C LYS A 78 14.70 -15.99 -49.21
N ASN A 79 13.95 -15.82 -48.10
CA ASN A 79 14.42 -15.11 -46.90
C ASN A 79 14.80 -16.03 -45.72
N GLY A 80 14.88 -17.34 -45.94
CA GLY A 80 15.38 -18.32 -44.95
C GLY A 80 14.47 -18.59 -43.75
N GLY A 81 13.23 -18.07 -43.74
CA GLY A 81 12.13 -18.42 -42.83
C GLY A 81 12.25 -18.00 -41.37
N GLN A 82 13.45 -17.94 -40.76
CA GLN A 82 13.64 -17.61 -39.35
C GLN A 82 14.92 -16.79 -39.09
N ARG A 83 14.86 -15.81 -38.18
CA ARG A 83 16.04 -15.13 -37.63
C ARG A 83 16.10 -15.19 -36.12
N LYS A 84 17.30 -15.42 -35.58
CA LYS A 84 17.59 -15.33 -34.15
C LYS A 84 17.82 -13.87 -33.77
N VAL A 85 16.89 -13.27 -33.02
CA VAL A 85 16.96 -11.85 -32.60
C VAL A 85 17.19 -11.77 -31.09
N LEU A 86 18.13 -10.93 -30.65
CA LEU A 86 18.36 -10.67 -29.23
C LEU A 86 17.12 -10.05 -28.56
N GLN A 87 16.71 -10.58 -27.41
CA GLN A 87 15.57 -10.04 -26.65
C GLN A 87 15.81 -8.62 -26.12
N LYS A 88 17.05 -8.32 -25.70
CA LYS A 88 17.45 -7.00 -25.23
C LYS A 88 18.62 -6.52 -26.08
N LYS A 89 18.36 -5.56 -26.97
CA LYS A 89 19.39 -4.89 -27.78
C LYS A 89 20.31 -4.06 -26.88
N MET A 90 21.56 -3.91 -27.30
CA MET A 90 22.54 -3.06 -26.62
C MET A 90 22.21 -1.57 -26.85
N SER A 91 22.70 -0.70 -25.95
CA SER A 91 22.58 0.75 -26.14
C SER A 91 23.43 1.16 -27.35
N ARG A 92 22.93 2.12 -28.14
CA ARG A 92 23.71 2.75 -29.21
C ARG A 92 24.64 3.84 -28.66
N TYR A 93 24.21 4.51 -27.59
CA TYR A 93 24.98 5.57 -26.93
C TYR A 93 25.74 4.99 -25.73
N TYR A 94 27.02 5.35 -25.63
CA TYR A 94 27.89 5.10 -24.49
C TYR A 94 28.39 6.44 -23.96
N PRO A 95 28.32 6.71 -22.65
CA PRO A 95 28.94 7.90 -22.09
C PRO A 95 30.47 7.78 -22.19
N THR A 96 31.15 8.91 -22.39
CA THR A 96 32.63 8.98 -22.41
C THR A 96 33.23 8.55 -21.07
N GLU A 97 32.56 8.86 -19.95
CA GLU A 97 33.00 8.47 -18.61
C GLU A 97 32.03 7.47 -17.93
N PRO A 98 32.55 6.49 -17.18
CA PRO A 98 31.73 5.52 -16.47
C PRO A 98 31.10 6.13 -15.21
N ILE A 99 29.77 6.00 -15.08
CA ILE A 99 29.07 6.37 -13.84
C ILE A 99 29.35 5.31 -12.76
N PHE A 100 30.07 5.70 -11.70
CA PHE A 100 30.36 4.82 -10.57
C PHE A 100 29.07 4.36 -9.86
N LYS A 101 29.00 3.07 -9.54
CA LYS A 101 27.85 2.49 -8.82
C LYS A 101 27.96 2.79 -7.33
N LYS A 102 26.89 3.34 -6.75
CA LYS A 102 26.79 3.55 -5.30
C LYS A 102 26.95 2.22 -4.54
N ARG A 103 27.74 2.24 -3.45
CA ARG A 103 27.90 1.08 -2.55
C ARG A 103 26.56 0.74 -1.90
N ARG A 104 26.35 -0.55 -1.60
CA ARG A 104 25.13 -1.01 -0.93
C ARG A 104 25.14 -0.55 0.52
N SER A 105 24.22 0.33 0.89
CA SER A 105 24.12 0.92 2.24
C SER A 105 23.16 0.18 3.18
N GLY A 106 22.52 -0.90 2.73
CA GLY A 106 21.55 -1.67 3.55
C GLY A 106 20.24 -0.94 3.87
N ARG A 107 20.08 0.32 3.44
CA ARG A 107 18.88 1.13 3.73
C ARG A 107 17.64 0.55 3.06
N ILE A 108 16.56 0.49 3.84
CA ILE A 108 15.27 -0.06 3.43
C ILE A 108 14.37 1.06 2.90
N CYS A 109 13.61 0.80 1.83
CA CYS A 109 12.63 1.76 1.31
C CYS A 109 11.48 2.01 2.29
N PHE A 110 10.92 3.23 2.29
CA PHE A 110 9.84 3.65 3.19
C PHE A 110 8.66 2.67 3.26
N LYS A 111 8.27 2.05 2.14
CA LYS A 111 7.17 1.06 2.09
C LYS A 111 7.37 -0.13 3.04
N HIS A 112 8.60 -0.44 3.40
CA HIS A 112 8.98 -1.58 4.23
C HIS A 112 9.34 -1.19 5.67
N HIS A 113 9.21 0.09 6.05
CA HIS A 113 9.43 0.51 7.43
C HIS A 113 8.31 0.00 8.34
N LYS A 114 8.68 -0.45 9.55
CA LYS A 114 7.71 -0.77 10.60
C LYS A 114 7.00 0.53 11.02
N ARG A 115 5.68 0.48 11.16
CA ARG A 115 4.88 1.62 11.60
C ARG A 115 4.57 1.44 13.09
N THR A 116 4.88 2.45 13.87
CA THR A 116 4.60 2.50 15.31
C THR A 116 3.79 3.74 15.62
N LEU A 117 2.94 3.64 16.64
CA LEU A 117 2.18 4.76 17.19
C LEU A 117 2.84 5.22 18.47
N LYS A 118 2.75 6.52 18.75
CA LYS A 118 3.12 7.08 20.05
C LYS A 118 2.22 6.48 21.16
N PRO A 119 2.67 6.42 22.42
CA PRO A 119 1.87 5.91 23.52
C PRO A 119 0.56 6.70 23.70
N GLY A 120 -0.51 5.99 24.04
CA GLY A 120 -1.86 6.56 24.25
C GLY A 120 -2.66 6.86 22.97
N LEU A 121 -2.11 6.63 21.77
CA LEU A 121 -2.87 6.69 20.51
C LEU A 121 -3.70 5.43 20.31
N GLU A 122 -4.93 5.45 20.80
CA GLU A 122 -5.92 4.38 20.65
C GLU A 122 -7.11 4.83 19.80
N PRO A 123 -7.74 3.94 19.00
CA PRO A 123 -8.97 4.28 18.28
C PRO A 123 -10.01 4.92 19.21
N GLY A 124 -10.58 6.05 18.77
CA GLY A 124 -11.54 6.85 19.52
C GLY A 124 -10.96 7.89 20.46
N ARG A 125 -9.63 7.95 20.62
CA ARG A 125 -8.98 9.02 21.39
C ARG A 125 -9.20 10.38 20.73
N VAL A 126 -9.48 11.41 21.54
CA VAL A 126 -9.51 12.78 21.04
C VAL A 126 -8.07 13.30 20.92
N LEU A 127 -7.86 14.10 19.88
CA LEU A 127 -6.57 14.58 19.42
C LEU A 127 -6.64 16.09 19.24
N ILE A 128 -5.64 16.83 19.71
CA ILE A 128 -5.48 18.24 19.38
C ILE A 128 -4.51 18.35 18.22
N VAL A 129 -4.96 18.95 17.12
CA VAL A 129 -4.13 19.19 15.94
C VAL A 129 -3.24 20.40 16.15
N LEU A 130 -1.93 20.26 15.92
CA LEU A 130 -0.96 21.36 16.08
C LEU A 130 -0.63 22.07 14.78
N ALA A 131 -0.58 21.35 13.66
CA ALA A 131 -0.11 21.88 12.39
C ALA A 131 -1.19 21.93 11.30
N GLY A 132 -1.02 22.86 10.36
CA GLY A 132 -1.85 23.01 9.18
C GLY A 132 -3.08 23.90 9.38
N ARG A 133 -4.03 23.83 8.44
CA ARG A 133 -5.24 24.66 8.42
C ARG A 133 -6.17 24.42 9.62
N HIS A 134 -6.11 23.22 10.19
CA HIS A 134 -6.98 22.78 11.28
C HIS A 134 -6.27 22.80 12.65
N ARG A 135 -5.20 23.61 12.80
CA ARG A 135 -4.49 23.79 14.08
C ARG A 135 -5.44 24.23 15.20
N GLY A 136 -5.18 23.78 16.42
CA GLY A 136 -6.01 23.99 17.61
C GLY A 136 -7.29 23.15 17.64
N LYS A 137 -7.75 22.57 16.52
CA LYS A 137 -9.00 21.81 16.52
C LYS A 137 -8.85 20.49 17.27
N ARG A 138 -9.90 20.08 17.96
CA ARG A 138 -10.02 18.78 18.64
C ARG A 138 -10.74 17.80 17.74
N VAL A 139 -10.15 16.63 17.53
CA VAL A 139 -10.53 15.72 16.45
C VAL A 139 -10.44 14.26 16.92
N VAL A 140 -11.27 13.37 16.40
CA VAL A 140 -11.32 11.97 16.86
C VAL A 140 -10.38 11.10 16.01
N PHE A 141 -9.54 10.31 16.67
CA PHE A 141 -8.71 9.30 16.01
C PHE A 141 -9.53 8.07 15.62
N LEU A 142 -9.40 7.61 14.38
CA LEU A 142 -10.15 6.45 13.90
C LEU A 142 -9.26 5.21 13.77
N LYS A 143 -8.27 5.25 12.87
CA LYS A 143 -7.34 4.14 12.63
C LYS A 143 -5.99 4.63 12.12
N GLN A 144 -4.94 3.84 12.29
CA GLN A 144 -3.67 4.06 11.61
C GLN A 144 -3.75 3.55 10.16
N LEU A 145 -3.26 4.33 9.21
CA LEU A 145 -3.16 3.95 7.80
C LEU A 145 -1.86 3.17 7.52
N PRO A 146 -1.78 2.42 6.40
CA PRO A 146 -0.57 1.67 6.03
C PRO A 146 0.71 2.51 5.90
N SER A 147 0.58 3.80 5.58
CA SER A 147 1.69 4.77 5.56
C SER A 147 2.25 5.11 6.95
N GLY A 148 1.52 4.79 8.03
CA GLY A 148 1.79 5.21 9.40
C GLY A 148 1.11 6.52 9.79
N LEU A 149 0.42 7.19 8.85
CA LEU A 149 -0.39 8.37 9.13
C LEU A 149 -1.67 7.99 9.88
N LEU A 150 -2.18 8.92 10.67
CA LEU A 150 -3.43 8.77 11.41
C LEU A 150 -4.60 9.16 10.50
N LEU A 151 -5.62 8.30 10.41
CA LEU A 151 -6.93 8.69 9.91
C LEU A 151 -7.71 9.33 11.05
N VAL A 152 -8.12 10.57 10.83
CA VAL A 152 -8.71 11.42 11.85
C VAL A 152 -9.99 12.04 11.27
N ASN A 153 -11.05 12.12 12.07
CA ASN A 153 -12.28 12.81 11.68
C ASN A 153 -12.76 13.75 12.79
N GLY A 154 -13.03 14.99 12.43
CA GLY A 154 -13.73 15.93 13.30
C GLY A 154 -15.12 16.07 12.73
N PRO A 155 -16.19 15.67 13.45
CA PRO A 155 -17.53 15.73 12.89
C PRO A 155 -17.73 17.06 12.17
N PHE A 156 -17.89 17.04 10.83
CA PHE A 156 -17.65 18.23 10.01
C PHE A 156 -18.64 19.34 10.36
N ILE A 157 -19.82 18.94 10.81
CA ILE A 157 -20.87 19.82 11.34
C ILE A 157 -20.37 20.64 12.54
N VAL A 158 -19.59 20.03 13.45
CA VAL A 158 -19.13 20.62 14.71
C VAL A 158 -17.90 21.51 14.50
N ASN A 159 -16.83 20.98 13.91
CA ASN A 159 -15.52 21.67 13.89
C ASN A 159 -14.98 21.95 12.48
N LYS A 160 -15.74 21.62 11.41
CA LYS A 160 -15.34 21.82 10.01
C LYS A 160 -14.00 21.15 9.65
N CYS A 161 -13.62 20.06 10.34
CA CYS A 161 -12.40 19.29 10.06
C CYS A 161 -12.76 17.96 9.38
N PRO A 162 -12.71 17.85 8.05
CA PRO A 162 -13.14 16.63 7.37
C PRO A 162 -12.24 15.44 7.71
N LEU A 163 -12.64 14.25 7.25
CA LEU A 163 -11.79 13.07 7.16
C LEU A 163 -10.45 13.43 6.54
N ARG A 164 -9.39 13.32 7.34
CA ARG A 164 -8.07 13.80 6.98
C ARG A 164 -7.00 12.87 7.52
N ARG A 165 -5.88 12.81 6.79
CA ARG A 165 -4.66 12.17 7.26
C ARG A 165 -3.81 13.16 8.03
N MET A 166 -3.37 12.78 9.22
CA MET A 166 -2.52 13.59 10.07
C MET A 166 -1.28 12.82 10.49
N HIS A 167 -0.15 13.51 10.66
CA HIS A 167 1.06 12.90 11.17
C HIS A 167 1.04 12.89 12.70
N GLN A 168 1.45 11.80 13.33
CA GLN A 168 1.38 11.64 14.78
C GLN A 168 2.22 12.65 15.59
N GLN A 169 3.30 13.19 15.00
CA GLN A 169 4.14 14.22 15.65
C GLN A 169 3.42 15.56 15.79
N PHE A 170 2.45 15.86 14.92
CA PHE A 170 1.73 17.15 14.92
C PHE A 170 0.41 17.09 15.67
N VAL A 171 0.33 16.20 16.65
CA VAL A 171 -0.89 15.92 17.40
C VAL A 171 -0.57 15.71 18.87
N ILE A 172 -1.33 16.36 19.76
CA ILE A 172 -1.36 16.04 21.19
C ILE A 172 -2.46 15.00 21.43
N VAL A 173 -2.13 13.97 22.20
CA VAL A 173 -3.12 12.98 22.64
C VAL A 173 -3.70 13.51 23.93
N THR A 174 -5.02 13.58 24.01
CA THR A 174 -5.71 13.95 25.25
C THR A 174 -6.04 12.71 26.07
N SER A 175 -6.53 12.88 27.28
CA SER A 175 -7.06 11.85 28.18
C SER A 175 -8.42 11.31 27.72
N THR A 176 -9.20 12.16 27.03
CA THR A 176 -10.55 11.87 26.56
C THR A 176 -10.57 10.79 25.47
N LYS A 177 -11.40 9.77 25.71
CA LYS A 177 -11.60 8.62 24.81
C LYS A 177 -13.08 8.43 24.53
N LEU A 178 -13.42 8.26 23.26
CA LEU A 178 -14.73 7.82 22.80
C LEU A 178 -14.66 6.34 22.46
N ASP A 179 -15.73 5.59 22.73
CA ASP A 179 -15.83 4.20 22.28
C ASP A 179 -16.25 4.15 20.81
N VAL A 180 -15.29 3.83 19.95
CA VAL A 180 -15.44 3.84 18.47
C VAL A 180 -15.55 2.40 17.93
N SER A 181 -15.76 1.41 18.81
CA SER A 181 -15.91 -0.01 18.42
C SER A 181 -17.06 -0.24 17.42
N SER A 182 -18.15 0.53 17.52
CA SER A 182 -19.32 0.44 16.64
C SER A 182 -19.15 1.11 15.28
N VAL A 183 -18.10 1.93 15.10
CA VAL A 183 -17.88 2.72 13.88
C VAL A 183 -17.20 1.86 12.81
N LYS A 184 -17.90 1.65 11.71
CA LYS A 184 -17.41 0.86 10.58
C LYS A 184 -16.72 1.77 9.59
N ILE A 185 -15.40 1.63 9.46
CA ILE A 185 -14.59 2.41 8.52
C ILE A 185 -14.49 1.64 7.20
N PRO A 186 -15.02 2.16 6.08
CA PRO A 186 -14.94 1.48 4.79
C PRO A 186 -13.50 1.19 4.34
N GLU A 187 -13.32 0.07 3.63
CA GLU A 187 -12.00 -0.37 3.17
C GLU A 187 -11.41 0.53 2.07
N HIS A 188 -12.23 1.24 1.29
CA HIS A 188 -11.73 2.16 0.26
C HIS A 188 -11.02 3.39 0.85
N ILE A 189 -11.28 3.72 2.11
CA ILE A 189 -10.65 4.85 2.83
C ILE A 189 -9.22 4.45 3.25
N ASN A 190 -8.32 4.56 2.27
CA ASN A 190 -6.90 4.22 2.37
C ASN A 190 -5.98 5.39 1.98
N ASP A 191 -4.66 5.21 2.07
CA ASP A 191 -3.69 6.25 1.68
C ASP A 191 -3.82 6.75 0.24
N LYS A 192 -4.28 5.88 -0.67
CA LYS A 192 -4.51 6.24 -2.08
C LYS A 192 -5.69 7.19 -2.23
N TYR A 193 -6.75 6.99 -1.43
CA TYR A 193 -7.96 7.83 -1.45
C TYR A 193 -7.62 9.29 -1.14
N PHE A 194 -6.71 9.52 -0.20
CA PHE A 194 -6.27 10.86 0.22
C PHE A 194 -5.06 11.39 -0.56
N LYS A 195 -4.59 10.69 -1.60
CA LYS A 195 -3.49 11.18 -2.42
C LYS A 195 -3.97 12.42 -3.20
N VAL A 196 -3.17 13.48 -3.18
CA VAL A 196 -3.44 14.68 -3.97
C VAL A 196 -3.40 14.28 -5.45
N LYS A 197 -4.51 14.50 -6.16
CA LYS A 197 -4.57 14.39 -7.61
C LYS A 197 -3.74 15.52 -8.18
N ARG A 198 -2.66 15.20 -8.90
CA ARG A 198 -1.88 16.18 -9.64
C ARG A 198 -2.53 16.33 -11.00
N GLU A 199 -2.76 17.55 -11.44
CA GLU A 199 -3.14 17.83 -12.81
C GLU A 199 -2.06 17.30 -13.76
N ALA A 200 -2.45 16.93 -14.98
CA ALA A 200 -1.51 16.46 -15.98
C ALA A 200 -0.41 17.51 -16.19
N LYS A 201 0.84 17.06 -16.32
CA LYS A 201 1.94 17.97 -16.66
C LYS A 201 1.65 18.56 -18.03
N LYS A 202 1.56 19.88 -18.10
CA LYS A 202 1.34 20.63 -19.34
C LYS A 202 2.57 20.50 -20.26
N PRO A 203 2.40 20.69 -21.59
CA PRO A 203 3.53 20.80 -22.50
C PRO A 203 4.50 21.88 -22.01
N SER A 204 5.79 21.57 -22.09
CA SER A 204 6.89 22.43 -21.66
C SER A 204 7.66 22.87 -22.90
N GLY A 205 7.86 24.18 -23.10
CA GLY A 205 8.58 24.77 -24.23
C GLY A 205 8.29 26.27 -24.38
N ASP A 206 9.05 26.95 -25.24
CA ASP A 206 8.96 28.41 -25.45
C ASP A 206 7.61 28.89 -25.99
N SER A 207 6.76 27.99 -26.48
CA SER A 207 5.40 28.28 -26.95
C SER A 207 4.30 28.15 -25.88
N ALA A 208 4.66 27.87 -24.63
CA ALA A 208 3.68 27.74 -23.55
C ALA A 208 3.18 29.11 -23.07
N ASN A 209 1.90 29.39 -23.31
CA ASN A 209 1.27 30.63 -22.87
C ASN A 209 1.16 30.68 -21.33
N VAL A 210 2.08 31.44 -20.70
CA VAL A 210 2.28 31.57 -19.25
C VAL A 210 1.07 32.17 -18.53
N PHE A 211 0.22 32.94 -19.23
CA PHE A 211 -0.89 33.68 -18.65
C PHE A 211 -2.25 32.96 -18.76
N ALA A 212 -2.34 31.85 -19.51
CA ALA A 212 -3.55 31.01 -19.59
C ALA A 212 -3.78 30.17 -18.31
N HIS A 213 -3.38 30.68 -17.14
CA HIS A 213 -3.31 29.93 -15.89
C HIS A 213 -4.30 30.45 -14.85
N GLN A 214 -5.51 29.90 -14.84
CA GLN A 214 -6.29 29.85 -13.61
C GLN A 214 -5.90 28.58 -12.85
N LYS A 215 -5.26 28.75 -11.68
CA LYS A 215 -5.06 27.64 -10.73
C LYS A 215 -6.44 27.17 -10.28
N SER A 216 -6.87 25.99 -10.71
CA SER A 216 -8.14 25.44 -10.28
C SER A 216 -8.07 25.18 -8.76
N ALA A 217 -8.97 25.82 -7.99
CA ALA A 217 -9.03 25.59 -6.55
C ALA A 217 -9.51 24.16 -6.32
N TRP A 218 -8.90 23.46 -5.35
CA TRP A 218 -9.29 22.09 -5.03
C TRP A 218 -10.75 22.04 -4.56
N LYS A 219 -11.58 21.25 -5.27
CA LYS A 219 -12.98 20.98 -4.89
C LYS A 219 -13.12 19.52 -4.44
N PRO A 220 -13.88 19.23 -3.37
CA PRO A 220 -14.15 17.84 -2.96
C PRO A 220 -15.02 17.11 -3.99
N ASP A 221 -14.61 15.89 -4.34
CA ASP A 221 -15.41 14.96 -5.16
C ASP A 221 -16.74 14.61 -4.46
N ALA A 222 -17.78 14.25 -5.23
CA ALA A 222 -19.07 13.82 -4.69
C ALA A 222 -18.95 12.63 -3.72
N GLN A 223 -18.09 11.67 -4.07
CA GLN A 223 -17.77 10.52 -3.20
C GLN A 223 -17.25 10.95 -1.83
N ARG A 224 -16.33 11.94 -1.78
CA ARG A 224 -15.79 12.43 -0.50
C ARG A 224 -16.85 13.07 0.38
N LYS A 225 -17.83 13.75 -0.24
CA LYS A 225 -18.96 14.33 0.49
C LYS A 225 -19.88 13.25 1.06
N ALA A 226 -20.12 12.18 0.30
CA ALA A 226 -20.92 11.04 0.76
C ALA A 226 -20.24 10.29 1.92
N ASP A 227 -18.98 9.89 1.74
CA ASP A 227 -18.18 9.21 2.77
C ASP A 227 -18.11 10.04 4.07
N GLN A 228 -17.95 11.37 3.95
CA GLN A 228 -17.93 12.25 5.11
C GLN A 228 -19.25 12.23 5.87
N LYS A 229 -20.39 12.34 5.17
CA LYS A 229 -21.72 12.32 5.80
C LYS A 229 -21.97 11.00 6.53
N GLU A 230 -21.58 9.88 5.94
CA GLU A 230 -21.74 8.56 6.54
C GLU A 230 -20.89 8.41 7.81
N MET A 231 -19.60 8.75 7.72
CA MET A 231 -18.70 8.69 8.88
C MET A 231 -19.12 9.64 10.00
N ASP A 232 -19.56 10.85 9.66
CA ASP A 232 -20.05 11.82 10.64
C ASP A 232 -21.33 11.31 11.31
N LYS A 233 -22.25 10.68 10.57
CA LYS A 233 -23.46 10.09 11.16
C LYS A 233 -23.11 9.07 12.25
N GLN A 234 -22.16 8.19 11.97
CA GLN A 234 -21.72 7.16 12.92
C GLN A 234 -21.04 7.77 14.16
N ILE A 235 -20.10 8.70 13.98
CA ILE A 235 -19.38 9.33 15.10
C ILE A 235 -20.31 10.20 15.95
N LEU A 236 -21.24 10.93 15.32
CA LEU A 236 -22.23 11.73 16.04
C LEU A 236 -23.19 10.86 16.85
N ALA A 237 -23.55 9.66 16.36
CA ALA A 237 -24.35 8.71 17.13
C ALA A 237 -23.62 8.28 18.41
N VAL A 238 -22.34 7.93 18.30
CA VAL A 238 -21.48 7.59 19.45
C VAL A 238 -21.40 8.75 20.45
N ILE A 239 -21.16 9.98 19.99
CA ILE A 239 -21.08 11.15 20.88
C ILE A 239 -22.42 11.40 21.59
N ARG A 240 -23.55 11.19 20.91
CA ARG A 240 -24.89 11.36 21.50
C ARG A 240 -25.24 10.32 22.56
N GLN A 241 -24.66 9.12 22.48
CA GLN A 241 -24.82 8.06 23.48
C GLN A 241 -23.99 8.33 24.74
N HIS A 242 -22.94 9.15 24.65
CA HIS A 242 -22.11 9.48 25.80
C HIS A 242 -22.88 10.29 26.85
N LYS A 243 -22.65 10.00 28.14
CA LYS A 243 -23.29 10.68 29.28
C LYS A 243 -23.13 12.20 29.19
N GLU A 244 -21.90 12.65 28.89
CA GLU A 244 -21.52 14.06 28.77
C GLU A 244 -21.63 14.61 27.34
N LYS A 245 -22.63 14.17 26.55
CA LYS A 245 -22.77 14.56 25.14
C LYS A 245 -22.70 16.07 24.90
N LYS A 246 -23.37 16.88 25.74
CA LYS A 246 -23.40 18.36 25.60
C LYS A 246 -22.00 18.96 25.75
N LEU A 247 -21.25 18.51 26.76
CA LEU A 247 -19.87 18.96 27.00
C LEU A 247 -18.96 18.53 25.85
N LEU A 248 -19.08 17.29 25.36
CA LEU A 248 -18.28 16.80 24.23
C LEU A 248 -18.51 17.58 22.94
N PHE A 249 -19.75 17.97 22.64
CA PHE A 249 -20.03 18.82 21.48
C PHE A 249 -19.33 20.19 21.58
N SER A 250 -19.40 20.83 22.75
CA SER A 250 -18.69 22.10 23.01
C SER A 250 -17.16 21.92 22.99
N TYR A 251 -16.67 20.82 23.54
CA TYR A 251 -15.25 20.49 23.58
C TYR A 251 -14.66 20.23 22.18
N LEU A 252 -15.36 19.48 21.32
CA LEU A 252 -14.93 19.25 19.94
C LEU A 252 -15.08 20.50 19.05
N GLY A 253 -16.07 21.35 19.33
CA GLY A 253 -16.30 22.61 18.59
C GLY A 253 -15.32 23.72 18.95
N SER A 254 -14.81 23.74 20.19
CA SER A 254 -13.86 24.76 20.64
C SER A 254 -12.42 24.46 20.16
N TYR A 255 -11.65 25.54 20.02
CA TYR A 255 -10.23 25.46 19.70
C TYR A 255 -9.41 25.34 20.98
N PHE A 256 -8.32 24.59 20.90
CA PHE A 256 -7.23 24.65 21.86
C PHE A 256 -6.35 25.86 21.57
N CYS A 257 -6.20 26.71 22.57
CA CYS A 257 -5.23 27.78 22.61
C CYS A 257 -4.62 27.85 24.01
N LEU A 258 -3.40 28.37 24.09
CA LEU A 258 -2.78 28.73 25.36
C LEU A 258 -3.14 30.19 25.65
N ARG A 259 -3.59 30.46 26.88
CA ARG A 259 -3.79 31.82 27.38
C ARG A 259 -2.62 32.23 28.29
N ASN A 260 -2.63 33.46 28.78
CA ASN A 260 -1.63 33.92 29.73
C ASN A 260 -1.58 32.98 30.95
N ARG A 261 -0.35 32.67 31.40
CA ARG A 261 -0.06 31.80 32.55
C ARG A 261 -0.47 30.32 32.38
N MET A 262 -0.81 29.89 31.17
CA MET A 262 -1.06 28.49 30.83
C MET A 262 0.19 27.82 30.26
N TYR A 263 0.93 27.06 31.09
CA TYR A 263 2.19 26.44 30.69
C TYR A 263 2.01 24.97 30.27
N PRO A 264 2.37 24.56 29.04
CA PRO A 264 2.15 23.20 28.55
C PRO A 264 2.82 22.09 29.38
N HIS A 265 3.98 22.37 29.97
CA HIS A 265 4.69 21.39 30.81
C HIS A 265 3.96 21.08 32.13
N ARG A 266 3.03 21.94 32.57
CA ARG A 266 2.19 21.72 33.75
C ARG A 266 0.82 21.13 33.39
N MET A 267 0.45 21.11 32.12
CA MET A 267 -0.84 20.62 31.67
C MET A 267 -0.85 19.10 31.57
N LYS A 268 -1.96 18.51 32.02
CA LYS A 268 -2.31 17.12 31.74
C LYS A 268 -3.27 17.12 30.56
N PHE A 269 -2.83 16.55 29.45
CA PHE A 269 -3.61 16.44 28.23
C PHE A 269 -4.49 15.19 28.27
#